data_AF-A0A2N2F7C0-F1
#
_entry.id   AF-A0A2N2F7C0-F1
#
_cell.length_a   1.000
_cell.length_b   1.000
_cell.length_c   1.000
_cell.angle_alpha   90.00
_cell.angle_beta   90.00
_cell.angle_gamma   90.00
#
_symmetry.space_group_name_H-M   'P 1'
#
loop_
_entity.id
_entity.type
_entity.pdbx_description
1 polymer ?
#
loop_
_entity_poly.entity_id
_entity_poly.type
_entity_poly.pdbx_seq_one_letter_code
_entity_poly.pdbx_strand_id
1 'polypeptide(L)'
;MKKMIFPVILVTMLVLVSGCATMNPQTVKLCRGQNCETLGEDRAVKETLLVRMAQFIKDNLGADIPLFETASVDDFRLEKEPEEYDKGISFYVQGGPMPGMAVLKTIKFIDLFYIDRDNLEIKFKFKPEGTWVGMPLFTAETEGTISIKSAKEIRFAGTFIGSWLVAVGAWKYEWLIDYVDFDKRILGGNFSIGGGGLMNIGGGKGYQLVRGKTFQQATVVAADDKPLSMKPSLVYHVSFTESSGDGIIEGGEEVSLKVEVENKGEGTAKDVQVLLSGHQAMLGYLGNMKSLGDLARGEKKSVEFKAALPLNLQREIADIKIEVGESGGFSASDVKTLKLALKPGKSVTKETEEVISQLPLLAFSTQLNDHNNNRILESGEEVKLIITVENKGEGVARGVVVALSGTPLLVNLFGEKRLIGDIGAREKKTIVFKAVIPARISTETANLRILVNEGGGFSPAEAKTLRVALRAVEV
;
A
#
# COMPACT_ATOMS: atom_id res chain seq x y z
N MET A 1 -23.78 -15.84 49.80
CA MET A 1 -23.27 -14.89 48.78
C MET A 1 -22.77 -15.70 47.59
N LYS A 2 -23.61 -15.86 46.56
CA LYS A 2 -23.31 -16.64 45.35
C LYS A 2 -22.61 -15.74 44.34
N LYS A 3 -21.41 -16.12 43.90
CA LYS A 3 -20.70 -15.50 42.76
C LYS A 3 -21.34 -15.99 41.47
N MET A 4 -21.96 -15.10 40.72
CA MET A 4 -22.50 -15.37 39.38
C MET A 4 -21.37 -15.38 38.36
N ILE A 5 -21.21 -16.54 37.73
CA ILE A 5 -20.42 -16.77 36.53
C ILE A 5 -21.17 -16.11 35.36
N PHE A 6 -20.49 -15.23 34.63
CA PHE A 6 -20.96 -14.62 33.39
C PHE A 6 -20.89 -15.68 32.27
N PRO A 7 -21.97 -16.00 31.54
CA PRO A 7 -21.86 -16.77 30.32
C PRO A 7 -21.62 -15.81 29.13
N VAL A 8 -20.48 -16.05 28.49
CA VAL A 8 -20.29 -15.92 27.05
C VAL A 8 -21.44 -16.64 26.33
N ILE A 9 -21.83 -16.15 25.16
CA ILE A 9 -22.86 -16.64 24.20
C ILE A 9 -24.11 -15.75 24.15
N LEU A 10 -24.01 -14.66 23.36
CA LEU A 10 -25.12 -14.13 22.57
C LEU A 10 -24.56 -13.41 21.33
N VAL A 11 -23.86 -14.16 20.47
CA VAL A 11 -23.38 -13.70 19.14
C VAL A 11 -24.16 -14.37 17.99
N THR A 12 -25.23 -15.11 18.28
CA THR A 12 -25.96 -15.89 17.27
C THR A 12 -27.46 -15.69 17.37
N MET A 13 -27.94 -14.49 17.00
CA MET A 13 -29.27 -14.30 16.40
C MET A 13 -29.42 -12.86 15.87
N LEU A 14 -28.74 -12.53 14.78
CA LEU A 14 -29.11 -11.37 13.95
C LEU A 14 -28.98 -11.72 12.46
N VAL A 15 -29.56 -12.85 12.09
CA VAL A 15 -29.80 -13.25 10.70
C VAL A 15 -31.28 -13.58 10.63
N LEU A 16 -31.98 -13.00 9.65
CA LEU A 16 -33.41 -13.18 9.31
C LEU A 16 -34.39 -12.21 9.98
N VAL A 17 -34.33 -10.92 9.64
CA VAL A 17 -35.45 -10.22 8.94
C VAL A 17 -34.89 -9.05 8.12
N SER A 18 -33.93 -9.30 7.23
CA SER A 18 -33.81 -8.45 6.04
C SER A 18 -34.94 -8.88 5.12
N GLY A 19 -36.05 -8.14 5.09
CA GLY A 19 -37.05 -8.35 4.06
C GLY A 19 -36.34 -8.31 2.71
N CYS A 20 -36.21 -9.46 2.05
CA CYS A 20 -35.75 -9.54 0.67
C CYS A 20 -36.82 -8.88 -0.18
N ALA A 21 -36.77 -7.56 -0.29
CA ALA A 21 -37.50 -6.83 -1.31
C ALA A 21 -36.95 -7.28 -2.65
N THR A 22 -37.64 -8.21 -3.29
CA THR A 22 -37.29 -8.71 -4.62
C THR A 22 -37.56 -7.58 -5.61
N MET A 23 -36.50 -6.87 -6.01
CA MET A 23 -36.58 -5.92 -7.11
C MET A 23 -36.62 -6.71 -8.41
N ASN A 24 -37.66 -6.53 -9.22
CA ASN A 24 -37.82 -7.26 -10.47
C ASN A 24 -36.98 -6.60 -11.58
N PRO A 25 -36.03 -7.32 -12.20
CA PRO A 25 -35.25 -6.78 -13.32
C PRO A 25 -36.18 -6.44 -14.50
N GLN A 26 -36.07 -5.22 -15.02
CA GLN A 26 -36.77 -4.78 -16.22
C GLN A 26 -35.79 -4.62 -17.38
N THR A 27 -36.29 -4.73 -18.62
CA THR A 27 -35.43 -4.54 -19.81
C THR A 27 -35.04 -3.08 -19.90
N VAL A 28 -33.73 -2.82 -19.95
CA VAL A 28 -33.20 -1.46 -19.98
C VAL A 28 -33.59 -0.79 -21.29
N LYS A 29 -34.22 0.39 -21.19
CA LYS A 29 -34.55 1.27 -22.31
C LYS A 29 -33.48 2.35 -22.43
N LEU A 30 -32.81 2.39 -23.58
CA LEU A 30 -31.91 3.46 -23.99
C LEU A 30 -32.69 4.42 -24.90
N CYS A 31 -32.93 5.64 -24.43
CA CYS A 31 -33.65 6.66 -25.16
C CYS A 31 -32.71 7.70 -25.75
N ARG A 32 -33.04 8.13 -26.97
CA ARG A 32 -32.37 9.21 -27.70
C ARG A 32 -33.44 10.10 -28.34
N GLY A 33 -33.74 11.23 -27.71
CA GLY A 33 -34.87 12.07 -28.10
C GLY A 33 -36.22 11.39 -27.85
N GLN A 34 -36.98 11.09 -28.91
CA GLN A 34 -38.27 10.39 -28.84
C GLN A 34 -38.17 8.87 -29.10
N ASN A 35 -37.00 8.38 -29.51
CA ASN A 35 -36.81 6.98 -29.85
C ASN A 35 -36.17 6.24 -28.67
N CYS A 36 -36.84 5.21 -28.18
CA CYS A 36 -36.35 4.35 -27.11
C CYS A 36 -36.14 2.94 -27.63
N GLU A 37 -34.91 2.43 -27.52
CA GLU A 37 -34.52 1.08 -27.91
C GLU A 37 -34.19 0.25 -26.66
N THR A 38 -34.36 -1.06 -26.74
CA THR A 38 -33.92 -1.96 -25.67
C THR A 38 -32.42 -2.21 -25.77
N LEU A 39 -31.73 -2.20 -24.63
CA LEU A 39 -30.31 -2.53 -24.56
C LEU A 39 -30.04 -3.92 -25.15
N GLY A 40 -29.08 -4.02 -26.06
CA GLY A 40 -28.61 -5.30 -26.61
C GLY A 40 -27.75 -6.07 -25.61
N GLU A 41 -27.75 -7.41 -25.71
CA GLU A 41 -26.90 -8.27 -24.88
C GLU A 41 -25.43 -8.33 -25.33
N ASP A 42 -25.11 -7.70 -26.46
CA ASP A 42 -23.75 -7.62 -27.00
C ASP A 42 -22.79 -6.90 -26.04
N ARG A 43 -21.58 -7.43 -25.90
CA ARG A 43 -20.58 -6.90 -24.98
C ARG A 43 -20.12 -5.49 -25.36
N ALA A 44 -19.93 -5.18 -26.64
CA ALA A 44 -19.48 -3.87 -27.10
C ALA A 44 -20.55 -2.79 -26.84
N VAL A 45 -21.83 -3.14 -26.95
CA VAL A 45 -22.96 -2.26 -26.60
C VAL A 45 -22.95 -1.95 -25.09
N LYS A 46 -22.75 -2.97 -24.25
CA LYS A 46 -22.64 -2.82 -22.78
C LYS A 46 -21.41 -2.01 -22.37
N GLU A 47 -20.26 -2.21 -23.01
CA GLU A 47 -19.05 -1.40 -22.78
C GLU A 47 -19.25 0.06 -23.18
N THR A 48 -19.93 0.31 -24.29
CA THR A 48 -20.28 1.68 -24.72
C THR A 48 -21.19 2.36 -23.70
N LEU A 49 -22.18 1.63 -23.17
CA LEU A 49 -23.05 2.12 -22.11
C LEU A 49 -22.26 2.40 -20.82
N LEU A 50 -21.35 1.50 -20.43
CA LEU A 50 -20.48 1.66 -19.27
C LEU A 50 -19.69 2.97 -19.34
N VAL A 51 -19.05 3.24 -20.49
CA VAL A 51 -18.29 4.47 -20.70
C VAL A 51 -19.18 5.71 -20.62
N ARG A 52 -20.39 5.66 -21.19
CA ARG A 52 -21.34 6.79 -21.10
C ARG A 52 -21.88 7.01 -19.70
N MET A 53 -22.13 5.95 -18.93
CA MET A 53 -22.52 6.06 -17.52
C MET A 53 -21.39 6.64 -16.67
N ALA A 54 -20.14 6.24 -16.93
CA ALA A 54 -18.99 6.82 -16.26
C ALA A 54 -18.81 8.31 -16.61
N GLN A 55 -19.05 8.67 -17.87
CA GLN A 55 -19.05 10.08 -18.30
C GLN A 55 -20.17 10.86 -17.61
N PHE A 56 -21.38 10.30 -17.49
CA PHE A 56 -22.47 10.92 -16.73
C PHE A 56 -22.06 11.20 -15.27
N ILE A 57 -21.41 10.26 -14.60
CA ILE A 57 -20.90 10.48 -13.24
C ILE A 57 -19.86 11.60 -13.24
N LYS A 58 -18.89 11.54 -14.16
CA LYS A 58 -17.80 12.52 -14.28
C LYS A 58 -18.31 13.94 -14.49
N ASP A 59 -19.29 14.10 -15.39
CA ASP A 59 -19.92 15.38 -15.72
C ASP A 59 -20.71 15.99 -14.54
N ASN A 60 -21.06 15.17 -13.56
CA ASN A 60 -21.80 15.57 -12.37
C ASN A 60 -20.98 15.45 -11.07
N LEU A 61 -19.64 15.36 -11.16
CA LEU A 61 -18.78 15.40 -9.97
C LEU A 61 -18.92 16.73 -9.24
N GLY A 62 -19.02 16.66 -7.90
CA GLY A 62 -19.23 17.81 -7.02
C GLY A 62 -20.59 18.48 -7.14
N ALA A 63 -21.48 18.02 -8.02
CA ALA A 63 -22.84 18.53 -8.15
C ALA A 63 -23.80 17.83 -7.18
N ASP A 64 -24.72 18.59 -6.59
CA ASP A 64 -25.87 18.03 -5.87
C ASP A 64 -26.95 17.65 -6.89
N ILE A 65 -27.07 16.36 -7.17
CA ILE A 65 -28.03 15.83 -8.14
C ILE A 65 -29.35 15.58 -7.41
N PRO A 66 -30.45 16.26 -7.80
CA PRO A 66 -31.75 16.02 -7.19
C PRO A 66 -32.24 14.61 -7.49
N LEU A 67 -32.79 13.98 -6.45
CA LEU A 67 -33.51 12.71 -6.55
C LEU A 67 -35.00 13.01 -6.66
N PHE A 68 -35.70 12.25 -7.47
CA PHE A 68 -37.17 12.31 -7.59
C PHE A 68 -37.74 10.90 -7.45
N GLU A 69 -38.92 10.80 -6.84
CA GLU A 69 -39.62 9.53 -6.62
C GLU A 69 -40.95 9.49 -7.36
N THR A 70 -41.25 8.35 -7.98
CA THR A 70 -42.59 8.01 -8.45
C THR A 70 -43.12 6.84 -7.62
N ALA A 71 -44.45 6.77 -7.44
CA ALA A 71 -45.08 5.73 -6.65
C ALA A 71 -44.86 4.32 -7.25
N SER A 72 -44.77 4.22 -8.58
CA SER A 72 -44.43 2.99 -9.30
C SER A 72 -43.82 3.28 -10.69
N VAL A 73 -43.25 2.24 -11.31
CA VAL A 73 -42.81 2.29 -12.72
C VAL A 73 -43.95 2.64 -13.68
N ASP A 74 -45.20 2.26 -13.34
CA ASP A 74 -46.38 2.54 -14.15
C ASP A 74 -46.83 4.00 -14.08
N ASP A 75 -46.33 4.77 -13.11
CA ASP A 75 -46.57 6.22 -12.96
C ASP A 75 -45.49 7.07 -13.68
N PHE A 76 -44.40 6.43 -14.10
CA PHE A 76 -43.41 7.07 -14.94
C PHE A 76 -44.00 7.37 -16.33
N ARG A 77 -43.82 8.61 -16.79
CA ARG A 77 -44.33 9.13 -18.06
C ARG A 77 -43.16 9.80 -18.76
N LEU A 78 -42.84 9.33 -19.97
CA LEU A 78 -41.70 9.84 -20.76
C LEU A 78 -41.86 11.31 -21.13
N GLU A 79 -43.09 11.81 -21.14
CA GLU A 79 -43.44 13.19 -21.45
C GLU A 79 -43.29 14.15 -20.26
N LYS A 80 -43.21 13.62 -19.03
CA LYS A 80 -43.08 14.43 -17.81
C LYS A 80 -41.63 14.66 -17.44
N GLU A 81 -41.34 15.89 -17.03
CA GLU A 81 -40.03 16.27 -16.51
C GLU A 81 -39.88 15.77 -15.06
N PRO A 82 -38.69 15.32 -14.61
CA PRO A 82 -38.40 14.88 -13.24
C PRO A 82 -38.91 15.84 -12.16
N GLU A 83 -38.87 17.15 -12.40
CA GLU A 83 -39.31 18.20 -11.48
C GLU A 83 -40.83 18.21 -11.22
N GLU A 84 -41.60 17.51 -12.05
CA GLU A 84 -43.04 17.30 -11.87
C GLU A 84 -43.37 16.16 -10.89
N TYR A 85 -42.36 15.41 -10.45
CA TYR A 85 -42.49 14.31 -9.49
C TYR A 85 -42.09 14.71 -8.07
N ASP A 86 -42.38 13.84 -7.10
CA ASP A 86 -42.07 14.08 -5.70
C ASP A 86 -40.56 14.21 -5.49
N LYS A 87 -40.15 15.26 -4.77
CA LYS A 87 -38.74 15.56 -4.55
C LYS A 87 -38.17 14.69 -3.43
N GLY A 88 -37.16 13.91 -3.79
CA GLY A 88 -36.44 13.01 -2.92
C GLY A 88 -37.08 11.62 -2.83
N ILE A 89 -36.24 10.62 -2.57
CA ILE A 89 -36.69 9.24 -2.35
C ILE A 89 -36.90 8.99 -0.87
N SER A 90 -38.02 8.37 -0.54
CA SER A 90 -38.50 8.22 0.83
C SER A 90 -38.43 6.78 1.33
N PHE A 91 -38.10 6.60 2.61
CA PHE A 91 -38.11 5.30 3.27
C PHE A 91 -38.43 5.44 4.75
N TYR A 92 -39.06 4.42 5.34
CA TYR A 92 -39.53 4.46 6.72
C TYR A 92 -38.48 3.89 7.67
N VAL A 93 -38.23 4.58 8.77
CA VAL A 93 -37.31 4.15 9.83
C VAL A 93 -38.10 3.90 11.11
N GLN A 94 -38.09 2.64 11.56
CA GLN A 94 -38.63 2.16 12.80
C GLN A 94 -37.52 2.08 13.87
N GLY A 95 -37.50 3.06 14.77
CA GLY A 95 -36.55 3.14 15.88
C GLY A 95 -35.79 4.46 15.94
N GLY A 96 -34.81 4.57 16.83
CA GLY A 96 -34.27 5.86 17.31
C GLY A 96 -35.20 6.48 18.35
N PRO A 97 -35.07 7.78 18.67
CA PRO A 97 -35.92 8.41 19.69
C PRO A 97 -37.37 8.63 19.22
N MET A 98 -37.66 8.56 17.91
CA MET A 98 -39.02 8.58 17.37
C MET A 98 -39.07 7.94 15.96
N PRO A 99 -39.99 7.01 15.64
CA PRO A 99 -40.17 6.49 14.28
C PRO A 99 -40.58 7.58 13.28
N GLY A 100 -40.14 7.48 12.02
CA GLY A 100 -40.55 8.45 11.01
C GLY A 100 -39.93 8.26 9.62
N MET A 101 -40.36 9.11 8.69
CA MET A 101 -39.92 9.10 7.29
C MET A 101 -38.55 9.76 7.12
N ALA A 102 -37.63 9.05 6.48
CA ALA A 102 -36.39 9.58 5.93
C ALA A 102 -36.58 9.87 4.44
N VAL A 103 -36.00 10.98 3.96
CA VAL A 103 -36.07 11.41 2.56
C VAL A 103 -34.66 11.79 2.12
N LEU A 104 -34.08 11.05 1.16
CA LEU A 104 -32.85 11.46 0.47
C LEU A 104 -33.24 12.42 -0.64
N LYS A 105 -32.73 13.65 -0.58
CA LYS A 105 -33.08 14.74 -1.49
C LYS A 105 -32.12 14.83 -2.66
N THR A 106 -30.83 14.64 -2.40
CA THR A 106 -29.79 14.73 -3.41
C THR A 106 -28.76 13.62 -3.24
N ILE A 107 -28.06 13.33 -4.33
CA ILE A 107 -26.85 12.52 -4.34
C ILE A 107 -25.72 13.34 -4.96
N LYS A 108 -24.56 13.39 -4.30
CA LYS A 108 -23.37 14.05 -4.81
C LYS A 108 -22.32 13.00 -5.15
N PHE A 109 -21.88 12.95 -6.40
CA PHE A 109 -20.70 12.17 -6.77
C PHE A 109 -19.46 12.97 -6.39
N ILE A 110 -18.58 12.38 -5.58
CA ILE A 110 -17.39 13.05 -5.04
C ILE A 110 -16.18 12.77 -5.92
N ASP A 111 -16.02 11.50 -6.32
CA ASP A 111 -14.88 11.04 -7.10
C ASP A 111 -15.25 9.81 -7.94
N LEU A 112 -14.52 9.55 -9.02
CA LEU A 112 -14.66 8.38 -9.87
C LEU A 112 -13.35 7.60 -9.81
N PHE A 113 -13.32 6.49 -9.06
CA PHE A 113 -12.09 5.76 -8.79
C PHE A 113 -11.55 5.02 -10.03
N TYR A 114 -12.38 4.18 -10.64
CA TYR A 114 -11.99 3.45 -11.86
C TYR A 114 -13.21 2.93 -12.63
N ILE A 115 -12.96 2.61 -13.89
CA ILE A 115 -13.89 1.91 -14.79
C ILE A 115 -13.24 0.56 -15.12
N ASP A 116 -13.85 -0.51 -14.67
CA ASP A 116 -13.44 -1.89 -14.98
C ASP A 116 -14.22 -2.38 -16.20
N ARG A 117 -13.55 -2.41 -17.35
CA ARG A 117 -14.14 -2.86 -18.61
C ARG A 117 -14.24 -4.38 -18.72
N ASP A 118 -13.48 -5.12 -17.92
CA ASP A 118 -13.51 -6.58 -17.94
C ASP A 118 -14.73 -7.11 -17.20
N ASN A 119 -15.04 -6.50 -16.06
CA ASN A 119 -16.20 -6.84 -15.23
C ASN A 119 -17.45 -5.99 -15.51
N LEU A 120 -17.35 -4.99 -16.39
CA LEU A 120 -18.40 -4.01 -16.68
C LEU A 120 -18.89 -3.28 -15.42
N GLU A 121 -17.94 -2.79 -14.63
CA GLU A 121 -18.20 -2.09 -13.37
C GLU A 121 -17.59 -0.70 -13.34
N ILE A 122 -18.25 0.21 -12.64
CA ILE A 122 -17.78 1.57 -12.37
C ILE A 122 -17.75 1.72 -10.86
N LYS A 123 -16.59 2.05 -10.31
CA LYS A 123 -16.44 2.32 -8.88
C LYS A 123 -16.22 3.81 -8.65
N PHE A 124 -17.01 4.38 -7.74
CA PHE A 124 -17.02 5.81 -7.46
C PHE A 124 -17.29 6.08 -5.98
N LYS A 125 -17.03 7.32 -5.56
CA LYS A 125 -17.35 7.83 -4.24
C LYS A 125 -18.57 8.74 -4.35
N PHE A 126 -19.54 8.55 -3.47
CA PHE A 126 -20.74 9.40 -3.42
C PHE A 126 -21.14 9.74 -1.99
N LYS A 127 -21.94 10.80 -1.87
CA LYS A 127 -22.52 11.24 -0.61
C LYS A 127 -24.00 11.56 -0.81
N PRO A 128 -24.93 10.80 -0.19
CA PRO A 128 -26.34 11.15 -0.20
C PRO A 128 -26.62 12.26 0.81
N GLU A 129 -27.51 13.19 0.51
CA GLU A 129 -27.98 14.20 1.46
C GLU A 129 -29.50 14.12 1.61
N GLY A 130 -29.99 14.29 2.83
CA GLY A 130 -31.39 14.04 3.13
C GLY A 130 -31.83 14.54 4.49
N THR A 131 -33.07 14.23 4.81
CA THR A 131 -33.71 14.62 6.08
C THR A 131 -34.43 13.44 6.70
N TRP A 132 -34.51 13.41 8.02
CA TRP A 132 -35.38 12.52 8.79
C TRP A 132 -36.37 13.35 9.62
N VAL A 133 -37.67 13.14 9.41
CA VAL A 133 -38.74 13.95 10.03
C VAL A 133 -38.48 15.46 9.86
N GLY A 134 -38.00 15.84 8.66
CA GLY A 134 -37.66 17.23 8.31
C GLY A 134 -36.30 17.73 8.82
N MET A 135 -35.62 17.01 9.70
CA MET A 135 -34.30 17.41 10.22
C MET A 135 -33.14 16.86 9.37
N PRO A 136 -32.03 17.58 9.17
CA PRO A 136 -30.91 17.12 8.35
C PRO A 136 -30.26 15.82 8.84
N LEU A 137 -29.93 14.94 7.90
CA LEU A 137 -29.12 13.74 8.14
C LEU A 137 -27.63 14.04 7.98
N PHE A 138 -26.81 13.56 8.91
CA PHE A 138 -25.35 13.55 8.76
C PHE A 138 -24.95 12.24 8.09
N THR A 139 -24.46 12.33 6.86
CA THR A 139 -24.03 11.19 6.06
C THR A 139 -22.53 11.25 5.79
N ALA A 140 -21.89 10.09 5.84
CA ALA A 140 -20.49 9.94 5.42
C ALA A 140 -20.39 9.81 3.90
N GLU A 141 -19.25 10.21 3.34
CA GLU A 141 -18.90 9.81 1.97
C GLU A 141 -18.69 8.30 1.94
N THR A 142 -19.27 7.64 0.96
CA THR A 142 -19.21 6.19 0.82
C THR A 142 -18.87 5.78 -0.61
N GLU A 143 -18.50 4.52 -0.79
CA GLU A 143 -18.23 3.93 -2.09
C GLU A 143 -19.50 3.34 -2.67
N GLY A 144 -19.67 3.51 -3.98
CA GLY A 144 -20.72 2.89 -4.77
C GLY A 144 -20.14 2.21 -6.00
N THR A 145 -20.86 1.21 -6.47
CA THR A 145 -20.55 0.51 -7.71
C THR A 145 -21.77 0.52 -8.61
N ILE A 146 -21.57 0.82 -9.90
CA ILE A 146 -22.54 0.51 -10.96
C ILE A 146 -22.00 -0.70 -11.72
N SER A 147 -22.80 -1.75 -11.87
CA SER A 147 -22.46 -2.97 -12.60
C SER A 147 -23.47 -3.22 -13.72
N ILE A 148 -23.00 -3.58 -14.91
CA ILE A 148 -23.86 -3.94 -16.05
C ILE A 148 -23.74 -5.44 -16.30
N LYS A 149 -24.56 -6.24 -15.61
CA LYS A 149 -24.49 -7.72 -15.70
C LYS A 149 -25.21 -8.27 -16.94
N SER A 150 -26.31 -7.65 -17.33
CA SER A 150 -27.11 -8.03 -18.50
C SER A 150 -27.91 -6.83 -19.01
N ALA A 151 -28.60 -7.00 -20.14
CA ALA A 151 -29.53 -5.99 -20.67
C ALA A 151 -30.75 -5.74 -19.75
N LYS A 152 -30.92 -6.52 -18.70
CA LYS A 152 -31.99 -6.39 -17.70
C LYS A 152 -31.48 -6.01 -16.30
N GLU A 153 -30.17 -5.99 -16.11
CA GLU A 153 -29.56 -5.81 -14.79
C GLU A 153 -28.39 -4.84 -14.87
N ILE A 154 -28.73 -3.55 -14.86
CA ILE A 154 -27.79 -2.47 -14.54
C ILE A 154 -28.06 -2.08 -13.09
N ARG A 155 -27.10 -2.33 -12.22
CA ARG A 155 -27.27 -2.19 -10.77
C ARG A 155 -26.28 -1.19 -10.22
N PHE A 156 -26.81 -0.11 -9.66
CA PHE A 156 -26.13 0.71 -8.66
C PHE A 156 -26.28 0.03 -7.29
N ALA A 157 -25.17 -0.09 -6.56
CA ALA A 157 -25.16 -0.56 -5.19
C ALA A 157 -24.15 0.22 -4.35
N GLY A 158 -24.54 0.61 -3.14
CA GLY A 158 -23.66 1.22 -2.15
C GLY A 158 -24.25 1.09 -0.76
N THR A 159 -23.42 1.18 0.27
CA THR A 159 -23.88 1.22 1.65
C THR A 159 -23.47 2.54 2.25
N PHE A 160 -24.43 3.40 2.59
CA PHE A 160 -24.11 4.68 3.21
C PHE A 160 -24.32 4.61 4.72
N ILE A 161 -23.48 5.34 5.45
CA ILE A 161 -23.59 5.51 6.89
C ILE A 161 -24.26 6.86 7.13
N GLY A 162 -25.38 6.84 7.86
CA GLY A 162 -26.15 8.02 8.18
C GLY A 162 -26.57 8.04 9.65
N SER A 163 -26.56 9.23 10.25
CA SER A 163 -27.09 9.45 11.59
C SER A 163 -27.85 10.75 11.69
N TRP A 164 -28.85 10.74 12.56
CA TRP A 164 -29.42 11.95 13.15
C TRP A 164 -29.11 11.90 14.65
N LEU A 165 -28.15 12.73 15.06
CA LEU A 165 -27.70 13.01 16.43
C LEU A 165 -26.97 11.89 17.19
N VAL A 166 -27.50 10.67 17.35
CA VAL A 166 -26.96 9.68 18.31
C VAL A 166 -26.87 8.25 17.79
N ALA A 167 -27.83 7.80 16.97
CA ALA A 167 -27.86 6.44 16.46
C ALA A 167 -27.29 6.39 15.03
N VAL A 168 -26.12 5.77 14.87
CA VAL A 168 -25.51 5.52 13.55
C VAL A 168 -26.21 4.32 12.92
N GLY A 169 -26.71 4.49 11.69
CA GLY A 169 -27.29 3.41 10.89
C GLY A 169 -26.49 3.18 9.61
N ALA A 170 -26.39 1.92 9.20
CA ALA A 170 -25.86 1.53 7.90
C ALA A 170 -27.03 1.17 6.98
N TRP A 171 -27.06 1.80 5.81
CA TRP A 171 -28.18 1.72 4.88
C TRP A 171 -27.67 1.21 3.54
N LYS A 172 -28.09 -0.01 3.20
CA LYS A 172 -27.83 -0.58 1.88
C LYS A 172 -28.76 0.09 0.89
N TYR A 173 -28.19 0.68 -0.15
CA TYR A 173 -28.89 1.37 -1.22
C TYR A 173 -28.62 0.64 -2.53
N GLU A 174 -29.67 0.04 -3.08
CA GLU A 174 -29.63 -0.62 -4.38
C GLU A 174 -30.57 0.08 -5.34
N TRP A 175 -30.15 0.22 -6.59
CA TRP A 175 -30.96 0.81 -7.64
C TRP A 175 -30.73 0.05 -8.95
N LEU A 176 -31.81 -0.53 -9.48
CA LEU A 176 -31.84 -1.18 -10.79
C LEU A 176 -32.27 -0.17 -11.84
N ILE A 177 -31.30 0.29 -12.61
CA ILE A 177 -31.50 1.27 -13.68
C ILE A 177 -32.10 0.54 -14.88
N ASP A 178 -33.32 0.92 -15.26
CA ASP A 178 -34.04 0.37 -16.41
C ASP A 178 -34.42 1.45 -17.44
N TYR A 179 -34.16 2.72 -17.14
CA TYR A 179 -34.37 3.85 -18.04
C TYR A 179 -33.12 4.73 -18.11
N VAL A 180 -32.61 4.96 -19.32
CA VAL A 180 -31.43 5.78 -19.57
C VAL A 180 -31.69 6.71 -20.75
N ASP A 181 -31.63 8.01 -20.52
CA ASP A 181 -31.67 9.04 -21.56
C ASP A 181 -30.51 10.01 -21.33
N PHE A 182 -29.40 9.82 -22.05
CA PHE A 182 -28.23 10.68 -21.91
C PHE A 182 -28.42 12.07 -22.54
N ASP A 183 -29.34 12.21 -23.51
CA ASP A 183 -29.62 13.50 -24.15
C ASP A 183 -30.36 14.41 -23.16
N LYS A 184 -31.35 13.86 -22.46
CA LYS A 184 -32.07 14.53 -21.35
C LYS A 184 -31.35 14.43 -20.01
N ARG A 185 -30.28 13.63 -19.91
CA ARG A 185 -29.49 13.34 -18.70
C ARG A 185 -30.31 12.72 -17.56
N ILE A 186 -31.25 11.87 -17.91
CA ILE A 186 -32.12 11.21 -16.96
C ILE A 186 -31.69 9.75 -16.84
N LEU A 187 -31.54 9.29 -15.61
CA LEU A 187 -31.48 7.87 -15.28
C LEU A 187 -32.66 7.55 -14.38
N GLY A 188 -33.35 6.46 -14.66
CA GLY A 188 -34.54 6.00 -13.95
C GLY A 188 -34.46 4.52 -13.62
N GLY A 189 -35.09 4.14 -12.51
CA GLY A 189 -35.17 2.72 -12.16
C GLY A 189 -35.70 2.45 -10.77
N ASN A 190 -35.94 1.16 -10.49
CA ASN A 190 -36.44 0.70 -9.21
C ASN A 190 -35.34 0.75 -8.15
N PHE A 191 -35.60 1.38 -7.01
CA PHE A 191 -34.67 1.43 -5.89
C PHE A 191 -35.19 0.64 -4.68
N SER A 192 -34.26 0.20 -3.85
CA SER A 192 -34.52 -0.32 -2.52
C SER A 192 -33.46 0.21 -1.55
N ILE A 193 -33.93 0.73 -0.43
CA ILE A 193 -33.09 1.06 0.71
C ILE A 193 -33.50 0.17 1.86
N GLY A 194 -32.53 -0.48 2.50
CA GLY A 194 -32.76 -1.32 3.66
C GLY A 194 -31.57 -1.24 4.59
N GLY A 195 -31.83 -1.09 5.89
CA GLY A 195 -30.74 -0.87 6.82
C GLY A 195 -31.18 -0.75 8.25
N GLY A 196 -30.20 -0.51 9.11
CA GLY A 196 -30.40 -0.38 10.53
C GLY A 196 -29.10 -0.17 11.27
N GLY A 197 -29.24 -0.02 12.58
CA GLY A 197 -28.18 0.32 13.50
C GLY A 197 -28.67 0.16 14.94
N LEU A 198 -27.93 0.73 15.88
CA LEU A 198 -28.29 0.63 17.30
C LEU A 198 -29.66 1.28 17.53
N MET A 199 -30.65 0.46 17.87
CA MET A 199 -32.04 0.87 18.15
C MET A 199 -32.84 1.40 16.95
N ASN A 200 -32.39 1.24 15.70
CA ASN A 200 -33.16 1.61 14.51
C ASN A 200 -33.06 0.55 13.40
N ILE A 201 -34.17 0.34 12.70
CA ILE A 201 -34.26 -0.49 11.50
C ILE A 201 -35.21 0.19 10.53
N GLY A 202 -34.98 0.08 9.23
CA GLY A 202 -35.87 0.69 8.28
C GLY A 202 -35.67 0.20 6.87
N GLY A 203 -36.57 0.62 6.00
CA GLY A 203 -36.44 0.38 4.59
C GLY A 203 -37.55 1.03 3.78
N GLY A 204 -37.33 1.05 2.48
CA GLY A 204 -38.24 1.63 1.50
C GLY A 204 -37.90 1.09 0.12
N LYS A 205 -38.86 1.20 -0.77
CA LYS A 205 -38.72 0.88 -2.18
C LYS A 205 -39.62 1.81 -2.97
N GLY A 206 -39.21 2.11 -4.19
CA GLY A 206 -39.95 2.96 -5.10
C GLY A 206 -39.26 2.99 -6.45
N TYR A 207 -39.67 3.91 -7.30
CA TYR A 207 -39.01 4.16 -8.57
C TYR A 207 -38.36 5.55 -8.52
N GLN A 208 -37.04 5.58 -8.68
CA GLN A 208 -36.29 6.83 -8.58
C GLN A 208 -35.88 7.33 -9.96
N LEU A 209 -35.85 8.64 -10.08
CA LEU A 209 -35.32 9.38 -11.22
C LEU A 209 -34.24 10.32 -10.73
N VAL A 210 -33.17 10.43 -11.50
CA VAL A 210 -32.13 11.44 -11.30
C VAL A 210 -31.95 12.21 -12.58
N ARG A 211 -31.73 13.52 -12.45
CA ARG A 211 -31.41 14.39 -13.57
C ARG A 211 -30.06 15.04 -13.34
N GLY A 212 -29.08 14.72 -14.19
CA GLY A 212 -27.81 15.42 -14.22
C GLY A 212 -28.00 16.90 -14.57
N LYS A 213 -27.04 17.76 -14.22
CA LYS A 213 -27.13 19.21 -14.49
C LYS A 213 -27.37 19.48 -15.98
N THR A 214 -28.31 20.36 -16.31
CA THR A 214 -28.47 20.92 -17.65
C THR A 214 -27.28 21.82 -17.96
N PHE A 215 -26.64 21.68 -19.13
CA PHE A 215 -25.73 22.73 -19.59
C PHE A 215 -26.52 24.01 -19.77
N GLN A 216 -26.15 25.09 -19.08
CA GLN A 216 -26.52 26.42 -19.54
C GLN A 216 -25.80 26.65 -20.86
N GLN A 217 -26.50 26.39 -21.95
CA GLN A 217 -26.19 26.91 -23.26
C GLN A 217 -26.34 28.43 -23.14
N ALA A 218 -25.23 29.17 -23.18
CA ALA A 218 -25.27 30.63 -23.18
C ALA A 218 -26.14 31.08 -24.37
N THR A 219 -27.21 31.78 -24.04
CA THR A 219 -28.22 32.29 -24.96
C THR A 219 -27.57 33.17 -26.02
N VAL A 220 -27.78 32.82 -27.28
CA VAL A 220 -27.33 33.57 -28.45
C VAL A 220 -28.20 34.82 -28.56
N VAL A 221 -27.65 36.00 -28.25
CA VAL A 221 -28.24 37.29 -28.64
C VAL A 221 -27.25 37.95 -29.60
N ALA A 222 -27.75 38.18 -30.82
CA ALA A 222 -27.18 38.89 -31.96
C ALA A 222 -25.71 39.35 -31.85
N ALA A 223 -24.87 38.71 -32.67
CA ALA A 223 -23.57 39.25 -33.04
C ALA A 223 -23.76 40.53 -33.85
N ASP A 224 -23.16 41.62 -33.36
CA ASP A 224 -22.49 42.56 -34.24
C ASP A 224 -20.98 42.38 -33.98
N ASP A 225 -20.25 42.22 -35.08
CA ASP A 225 -18.87 41.73 -35.24
C ASP A 225 -17.88 41.99 -34.06
N LYS A 226 -17.45 40.92 -33.37
CA LYS A 226 -16.11 40.80 -32.73
C LYS A 226 -15.76 39.37 -32.23
N PRO A 227 -14.47 39.05 -32.04
CA PRO A 227 -13.75 37.94 -32.68
C PRO A 227 -13.93 36.57 -32.00
N LEU A 228 -13.70 35.53 -32.79
CA LEU A 228 -13.75 34.10 -32.44
C LEU A 228 -13.08 33.79 -31.09
N SER A 229 -13.82 33.08 -30.23
CA SER A 229 -13.32 32.54 -28.96
C SER A 229 -12.13 31.62 -29.20
N MET A 230 -10.94 32.11 -28.85
CA MET A 230 -9.68 31.42 -29.01
C MET A 230 -9.57 30.30 -27.96
N LYS A 231 -9.51 29.03 -28.38
CA LYS A 231 -9.50 27.85 -27.51
C LYS A 231 -8.08 27.32 -27.28
N PRO A 232 -7.67 26.94 -26.05
CA PRO A 232 -6.39 26.27 -25.80
C PRO A 232 -6.37 24.84 -26.35
N SER A 233 -5.17 24.32 -26.63
CA SER A 233 -4.94 22.94 -27.07
C SER A 233 -3.59 22.48 -26.54
N LEU A 234 -3.61 21.56 -25.58
CA LEU A 234 -2.42 21.10 -24.88
C LEU A 234 -1.84 19.86 -25.56
N VAL A 235 -0.55 19.93 -25.90
CA VAL A 235 0.25 18.80 -26.36
C VAL A 235 1.40 18.61 -25.38
N TYR A 236 1.75 17.37 -25.05
CA TYR A 236 2.82 17.12 -24.09
C TYR A 236 3.75 15.99 -24.51
N HIS A 237 5.00 16.13 -24.07
CA HIS A 237 6.07 15.18 -24.26
C HIS A 237 6.57 14.69 -22.90
N VAL A 238 6.82 13.39 -22.82
CA VAL A 238 7.25 12.73 -21.59
C VAL A 238 8.62 12.14 -21.85
N SER A 239 9.56 12.42 -20.96
CA SER A 239 10.89 11.82 -20.95
C SER A 239 11.18 11.27 -19.56
N PHE A 240 11.63 10.03 -19.52
CA PHE A 240 12.03 9.36 -18.29
C PHE A 240 13.53 9.08 -18.33
N THR A 241 14.21 9.34 -17.22
CA THR A 241 15.64 9.08 -17.05
C THR A 241 15.86 8.41 -15.70
N GLU A 242 16.74 7.42 -15.69
CA GLU A 242 17.26 6.81 -14.46
C GLU A 242 18.80 6.93 -14.46
N SER A 243 19.41 6.65 -13.30
CA SER A 243 20.82 6.95 -13.04
C SER A 243 21.82 6.05 -13.81
N SER A 244 21.43 4.83 -14.16
CA SER A 244 22.28 3.84 -14.85
C SER A 244 22.12 3.84 -16.38
N GLY A 245 20.99 4.31 -16.90
CA GLY A 245 20.68 4.43 -18.33
C GLY A 245 20.42 3.10 -19.05
N ASP A 246 20.20 2.00 -18.32
CA ASP A 246 20.01 0.65 -18.86
C ASP A 246 18.53 0.29 -19.14
N GLY A 247 17.59 1.16 -18.77
CA GLY A 247 16.16 0.96 -18.98
C GLY A 247 15.49 -0.01 -18.00
N ILE A 248 16.19 -0.44 -16.95
CA ILE A 248 15.66 -1.24 -15.85
C ILE A 248 15.99 -0.53 -14.52
N ILE A 249 14.94 -0.06 -13.86
CA ILE A 249 15.07 0.64 -12.58
C ILE A 249 15.56 -0.33 -11.50
N GLU A 250 16.75 -0.08 -10.97
CA GLU A 250 17.32 -0.80 -9.85
C GLU A 250 17.02 -0.11 -8.52
N GLY A 251 16.67 -0.87 -7.49
CA GLY A 251 16.47 -0.31 -6.15
C GLY A 251 17.73 0.44 -5.67
N GLY A 252 17.56 1.64 -5.14
CA GLY A 252 18.65 2.54 -4.76
C GLY A 252 19.02 3.59 -5.82
N GLU A 253 18.45 3.54 -7.03
CA GLU A 253 18.69 4.56 -8.06
C GLU A 253 17.82 5.82 -7.89
N GLU A 254 18.31 6.95 -8.39
CA GLU A 254 17.51 8.14 -8.60
C GLU A 254 16.83 8.09 -9.98
N VAL A 255 15.54 8.40 -9.99
CA VAL A 255 14.72 8.45 -11.20
C VAL A 255 14.12 9.84 -11.39
N SER A 256 13.96 10.24 -12.65
CA SER A 256 13.33 11.50 -13.02
C SER A 256 12.37 11.33 -14.19
N LEU A 257 11.13 11.78 -13.99
CA LEU A 257 10.11 11.88 -15.02
C LEU A 257 9.85 13.36 -15.33
N LYS A 258 10.28 13.81 -16.51
CA LYS A 258 10.02 15.16 -17.00
C LYS A 258 8.85 15.16 -17.98
N VAL A 259 7.89 16.05 -17.75
CA VAL A 259 6.73 16.28 -18.62
C VAL A 259 6.77 17.72 -19.09
N GLU A 260 6.93 17.90 -20.40
CA GLU A 260 6.89 19.21 -21.08
C GLU A 260 5.54 19.37 -21.75
N VAL A 261 4.84 20.47 -21.46
CA VAL A 261 3.52 20.79 -21.97
C VAL A 261 3.59 22.07 -22.79
N GLU A 262 3.03 22.03 -23.99
CA GLU A 262 2.91 23.14 -24.93
C GLU A 262 1.43 23.43 -25.20
N ASN A 263 1.04 24.71 -25.14
CA ASN A 263 -0.27 25.14 -25.60
C ASN A 263 -0.22 25.58 -27.06
N LYS A 264 -0.66 24.73 -27.98
CA LYS A 264 -0.76 24.99 -29.43
C LYS A 264 -2.10 25.58 -29.86
N GLY A 265 -3.04 25.74 -28.93
CA GLY A 265 -4.32 26.36 -29.20
C GLY A 265 -4.18 27.88 -29.31
N GLU A 266 -5.27 28.55 -29.69
CA GLU A 266 -5.28 29.99 -29.83
C GLU A 266 -5.55 30.70 -28.48
N GLY A 267 -6.09 29.99 -27.48
CA GLY A 267 -6.45 30.53 -26.16
C GLY A 267 -5.47 30.17 -25.05
N THR A 268 -5.59 30.82 -23.88
CA THR A 268 -4.81 30.49 -22.66
C THR A 268 -5.43 29.30 -21.93
N ALA A 269 -4.62 28.28 -21.61
CA ALA A 269 -5.02 27.17 -20.74
C ALA A 269 -4.82 27.57 -19.27
N LYS A 270 -5.81 27.29 -18.41
CA LYS A 270 -5.81 27.80 -17.02
C LYS A 270 -5.60 26.70 -16.01
N ASP A 271 -4.76 26.95 -15.01
CA ASP A 271 -4.39 25.98 -13.96
C ASP A 271 -4.06 24.59 -14.54
N VAL A 272 -3.06 24.57 -15.42
CA VAL A 272 -2.60 23.33 -16.06
C VAL A 272 -1.89 22.47 -15.02
N GLN A 273 -2.26 21.19 -14.94
CA GLN A 273 -1.70 20.24 -13.99
C GLN A 273 -1.31 18.94 -14.71
N VAL A 274 -0.21 18.34 -14.28
CA VAL A 274 0.21 17.01 -14.70
C VAL A 274 -0.13 16.03 -13.59
N LEU A 275 -0.91 15.00 -13.92
CA LEU A 275 -1.37 13.97 -13.00
C LEU A 275 -0.71 12.63 -13.36
N LEU A 276 -0.19 11.95 -12.35
CA LEU A 276 0.34 10.59 -12.44
C LEU A 276 -0.63 9.63 -11.76
N SER A 277 -0.98 8.54 -12.43
CA SER A 277 -1.81 7.46 -11.89
C SER A 277 -1.26 6.08 -12.27
N GLY A 278 -1.77 5.00 -11.67
CA GLY A 278 -1.29 3.63 -11.90
C GLY A 278 -0.62 3.02 -10.68
N HIS A 279 0.62 2.56 -10.84
CA HIS A 279 1.33 1.76 -9.83
C HIS A 279 1.54 2.50 -8.49
N GLN A 280 0.86 2.05 -7.43
CA GLN A 280 0.76 2.78 -6.16
C GLN A 280 2.10 3.05 -5.47
N ALA A 281 3.01 2.07 -5.45
CA ALA A 281 4.33 2.25 -4.82
C ALA A 281 5.14 3.35 -5.52
N MET A 282 5.08 3.39 -6.85
CA MET A 282 5.81 4.39 -7.64
C MET A 282 5.21 5.80 -7.49
N LEU A 283 3.88 5.91 -7.36
CA LEU A 283 3.22 7.17 -7.03
C LEU A 283 3.57 7.65 -5.62
N GLY A 284 3.76 6.71 -4.68
CA GLY A 284 4.25 7.02 -3.33
C GLY A 284 5.65 7.66 -3.32
N TYR A 285 6.50 7.34 -4.30
CA TYR A 285 7.83 7.91 -4.43
C TYR A 285 7.87 9.21 -5.25
N LEU A 286 7.22 9.23 -6.41
CA LEU A 286 7.26 10.37 -7.34
C LEU A 286 6.28 11.49 -6.97
N GLY A 287 5.24 11.18 -6.21
CA GLY A 287 4.04 12.01 -6.08
C GLY A 287 3.06 11.77 -7.23
N ASN A 288 1.85 12.32 -7.10
CA ASN A 288 0.74 12.09 -8.03
C ASN A 288 0.36 13.32 -8.86
N MET A 289 0.83 14.53 -8.51
CA MET A 289 0.41 15.76 -9.17
C MET A 289 1.48 16.85 -9.10
N LYS A 290 1.62 17.63 -10.18
CA LYS A 290 2.31 18.93 -10.18
C LYS A 290 1.55 19.97 -11.03
N SER A 291 1.43 21.19 -10.52
CA SER A 291 0.83 22.31 -11.25
C SER A 291 1.88 23.10 -12.05
N LEU A 292 1.51 23.50 -13.26
CA LEU A 292 2.23 24.38 -14.17
C LEU A 292 1.64 25.81 -14.20
N GLY A 293 0.49 26.00 -13.55
CA GLY A 293 -0.30 27.23 -13.62
C GLY A 293 -0.85 27.50 -15.03
N ASP A 294 -1.08 28.76 -15.35
CA ASP A 294 -1.63 29.14 -16.66
C ASP A 294 -0.56 29.03 -17.77
N LEU A 295 -0.97 28.57 -18.96
CA LEU A 295 -0.14 28.54 -20.17
C LEU A 295 -0.77 29.38 -21.28
N ALA A 296 -0.12 30.47 -21.64
CA ALA A 296 -0.50 31.33 -22.76
C ALA A 296 -0.34 30.61 -24.11
N ARG A 297 -0.88 31.21 -25.17
CA ARG A 297 -0.75 30.70 -26.55
C ARG A 297 0.72 30.55 -26.96
N GLY A 298 1.08 29.35 -27.40
CA GLY A 298 2.44 28.99 -27.81
C GLY A 298 3.43 28.82 -26.65
N GLU A 299 2.98 28.99 -25.39
CA GLU A 299 3.84 28.85 -24.22
C GLU A 299 4.14 27.38 -23.93
N LYS A 300 5.37 27.13 -23.49
CA LYS A 300 5.87 25.83 -23.08
C LYS A 300 6.33 25.89 -21.63
N LYS A 301 5.90 24.93 -20.82
CA LYS A 301 6.41 24.75 -19.46
C LYS A 301 6.65 23.27 -19.18
N SER A 302 7.53 22.97 -18.23
CA SER A 302 7.82 21.59 -17.84
C SER A 302 7.83 21.41 -16.33
N VAL A 303 7.35 20.26 -15.88
CA VAL A 303 7.49 19.78 -14.49
C VAL A 303 8.31 18.51 -14.47
N GLU A 304 8.98 18.28 -13.34
CA GLU A 304 9.85 17.13 -13.15
C GLU A 304 9.49 16.44 -11.83
N PHE A 305 9.17 15.15 -11.89
CA PHE A 305 8.92 14.29 -10.73
C PHE A 305 10.20 13.49 -10.47
N LYS A 306 10.82 13.69 -9.31
CA LYS A 306 12.07 13.03 -8.92
C LYS A 306 11.87 12.19 -7.68
N ALA A 307 12.50 11.02 -7.64
CA ALA A 307 12.52 10.19 -6.47
C ALA A 307 13.84 9.40 -6.36
N ALA A 308 14.30 9.21 -5.12
CA ALA A 308 15.29 8.19 -4.79
C ALA A 308 14.54 6.93 -4.35
N LEU A 309 14.77 5.82 -5.04
CA LEU A 309 14.02 4.60 -4.82
C LEU A 309 14.68 3.74 -3.72
N PRO A 310 13.90 3.03 -2.89
CA PRO A 310 14.47 2.17 -1.86
C PRO A 310 15.19 0.96 -2.47
N LEU A 311 16.12 0.34 -1.73
CA LEU A 311 16.87 -0.82 -2.20
C LEU A 311 15.99 -2.06 -2.42
N ASN A 312 14.94 -2.23 -1.63
CA ASN A 312 14.07 -3.41 -1.61
C ASN A 312 12.86 -3.30 -2.56
N LEU A 313 13.07 -2.82 -3.79
CA LEU A 313 12.03 -2.85 -4.81
C LEU A 313 11.61 -4.29 -5.13
N GLN A 314 10.33 -4.51 -5.37
CA GLN A 314 9.85 -5.77 -5.91
C GLN A 314 10.20 -5.86 -7.40
N ARG A 315 10.49 -7.08 -7.88
CA ARG A 315 10.72 -7.31 -9.30
C ARG A 315 9.39 -7.37 -10.02
N GLU A 316 9.06 -6.32 -10.76
CA GLU A 316 7.80 -6.20 -11.48
C GLU A 316 7.86 -5.19 -12.63
N ILE A 317 6.77 -5.08 -13.39
CA ILE A 317 6.58 -4.00 -14.37
C ILE A 317 5.53 -3.05 -13.78
N ALA A 318 5.92 -1.81 -13.49
CA ALA A 318 5.00 -0.76 -13.06
C ALA A 318 4.51 0.05 -14.26
N ASP A 319 3.20 0.18 -14.37
CA ASP A 319 2.57 1.08 -15.34
C ASP A 319 2.25 2.42 -14.66
N ILE A 320 2.80 3.51 -15.21
CA ILE A 320 2.48 4.89 -14.83
C ILE A 320 1.75 5.55 -15.98
N LYS A 321 0.54 6.03 -15.72
CA LYS A 321 -0.25 6.83 -16.67
C LYS A 321 -0.02 8.30 -16.37
N ILE A 322 0.25 9.08 -17.41
CA ILE A 322 0.47 10.52 -17.37
C ILE A 322 -0.71 11.19 -18.09
N GLU A 323 -1.37 12.11 -17.40
CA GLU A 323 -2.45 12.94 -17.93
C GLU A 323 -2.14 14.42 -17.69
N VAL A 324 -2.52 15.28 -18.63
CA VAL A 324 -2.39 16.73 -18.50
C VAL A 324 -3.77 17.35 -18.51
N GLY A 325 -4.19 17.86 -17.35
CA GLY A 325 -5.47 18.50 -17.14
C GLY A 325 -5.38 20.03 -17.10
N GLU A 326 -6.46 20.71 -17.43
CA GLU A 326 -6.62 22.15 -17.19
C GLU A 326 -8.05 22.48 -16.74
N SER A 327 -8.21 23.57 -15.99
CA SER A 327 -9.46 23.91 -15.29
C SER A 327 -10.61 24.36 -16.19
N GLY A 328 -10.33 24.76 -17.44
CA GLY A 328 -11.29 25.21 -18.44
C GLY A 328 -11.93 24.13 -19.32
N GLY A 329 -11.60 22.85 -19.12
CA GLY A 329 -12.20 21.71 -19.85
C GLY A 329 -11.55 21.34 -21.19
N PHE A 330 -10.39 21.92 -21.53
CA PHE A 330 -9.56 21.64 -22.70
C PHE A 330 -8.27 20.88 -22.34
N SER A 331 -8.39 19.90 -21.44
CA SER A 331 -7.31 18.97 -21.07
C SER A 331 -6.76 18.25 -22.30
N ALA A 332 -5.51 17.79 -22.24
CA ALA A 332 -4.95 16.99 -23.32
C ALA A 332 -5.76 15.69 -23.49
N SER A 333 -6.11 15.35 -24.74
CA SER A 333 -6.89 14.14 -25.06
C SER A 333 -6.10 12.85 -24.88
N ASP A 334 -4.78 12.95 -24.98
CA ASP A 334 -3.89 11.80 -25.00
C ASP A 334 -3.54 11.40 -23.57
N VAL A 335 -3.61 10.11 -23.27
CA VAL A 335 -3.08 9.52 -22.03
C VAL A 335 -1.85 8.70 -22.40
N LYS A 336 -0.69 9.04 -21.85
CA LYS A 336 0.54 8.27 -22.09
C LYS A 336 0.78 7.30 -20.96
N THR A 337 1.06 6.04 -21.30
CA THR A 337 1.44 5.01 -20.33
C THR A 337 2.94 4.74 -20.45
N LEU A 338 3.66 4.93 -19.36
CA LEU A 338 5.06 4.57 -19.21
C LEU A 338 5.15 3.23 -18.46
N LYS A 339 5.78 2.24 -19.09
CA LYS A 339 6.04 0.93 -18.48
C LYS A 339 7.46 0.92 -17.93
N LEU A 340 7.60 0.69 -16.64
CA LEU A 340 8.87 0.71 -15.93
C LEU A 340 9.20 -0.69 -15.44
N ALA A 341 10.28 -1.29 -15.91
CA ALA A 341 10.76 -2.55 -15.36
C ALA A 341 11.56 -2.27 -14.08
N LEU A 342 11.14 -2.86 -12.97
CA LEU A 342 11.82 -2.72 -11.68
C LEU A 342 12.51 -4.02 -11.29
N LYS A 343 13.68 -3.88 -10.68
CA LYS A 343 14.38 -4.97 -10.00
C LYS A 343 14.84 -4.49 -8.62
N PRO A 344 14.91 -5.39 -7.64
CA PRO A 344 15.56 -5.10 -6.37
C PRO A 344 16.97 -4.56 -6.64
N GLY A 345 17.37 -3.58 -5.84
CA GLY A 345 18.75 -3.13 -5.79
C GLY A 345 19.68 -4.27 -5.46
N LYS A 346 20.91 -4.26 -6.00
CA LYS A 346 22.01 -4.99 -5.38
C LYS A 346 22.18 -4.45 -3.97
N SER A 347 21.53 -5.14 -3.03
CA SER A 347 21.83 -5.04 -1.62
C SER A 347 23.33 -5.23 -1.48
N VAL A 348 24.05 -4.19 -1.04
CA VAL A 348 25.24 -4.45 -0.22
C VAL A 348 24.64 -5.12 1.00
N THR A 349 24.59 -6.44 0.99
CA THR A 349 23.94 -7.26 2.00
C THR A 349 24.49 -6.86 3.37
N LYS A 350 23.76 -6.00 4.08
CA LYS A 350 23.64 -6.12 5.52
C LYS A 350 22.37 -6.91 5.75
N GLU A 351 22.49 -8.21 5.55
CA GLU A 351 21.59 -9.17 6.18
C GLU A 351 21.73 -8.94 7.69
N THR A 352 20.86 -8.14 8.28
CA THR A 352 20.53 -8.34 9.69
C THR A 352 19.47 -9.41 9.73
N GLU A 353 19.92 -10.65 9.56
CA GLU A 353 19.22 -11.77 10.18
C GLU A 353 19.09 -11.41 11.66
N GLU A 354 17.87 -11.34 12.20
CA GLU A 354 17.69 -11.35 13.65
C GLU A 354 18.12 -12.73 14.13
N VAL A 355 19.42 -12.89 14.40
CA VAL A 355 19.94 -14.13 14.93
C VAL A 355 19.59 -14.19 16.41
N ILE A 356 18.49 -14.88 16.70
CA ILE A 356 17.91 -15.04 18.04
C ILE A 356 18.89 -15.74 19.01
N SER A 357 19.84 -16.52 18.47
CA SER A 357 20.98 -17.08 19.22
C SER A 357 22.05 -17.59 18.25
N GLN A 358 23.30 -17.20 18.48
CA GLN A 358 24.46 -17.67 17.73
C GLN A 358 25.34 -18.51 18.66
N LEU A 359 25.85 -19.64 18.16
CA LEU A 359 26.72 -20.52 18.94
C LEU A 359 28.21 -20.14 18.74
N PRO A 360 29.01 -20.08 19.80
CA PRO A 360 30.46 -19.99 19.67
C PRO A 360 31.06 -21.31 19.19
N LEU A 361 32.15 -21.24 18.43
CA LEU A 361 32.91 -22.40 17.96
C LEU A 361 34.40 -22.12 18.11
N LEU A 362 34.99 -22.60 19.20
CA LEU A 362 36.39 -22.30 19.52
C LEU A 362 37.36 -23.28 18.86
N ALA A 363 38.45 -22.76 18.32
CA ALA A 363 39.64 -23.50 17.90
C ALA A 363 40.88 -22.81 18.48
N PHE A 364 41.97 -23.54 18.71
CA PHE A 364 43.19 -22.91 19.23
C PHE A 364 44.47 -23.46 18.61
N SER A 365 45.50 -22.63 18.59
CA SER A 365 46.85 -22.98 18.17
C SER A 365 47.84 -22.64 19.27
N THR A 366 48.92 -23.40 19.32
CA THR A 366 49.95 -23.28 20.34
C THR A 366 51.32 -23.19 19.66
N GLN A 367 52.14 -22.27 20.14
CA GLN A 367 53.53 -22.11 19.72
C GLN A 367 54.39 -22.00 20.98
N LEU A 368 55.50 -22.73 21.01
CA LEU A 368 56.48 -22.62 22.07
C LEU A 368 57.76 -22.08 21.47
N ASN A 369 58.16 -20.90 21.92
CA ASN A 369 59.39 -20.26 21.51
C ASN A 369 60.35 -20.33 22.69
N ASP A 370 61.49 -20.96 22.46
CA ASP A 370 62.68 -20.89 23.29
C ASP A 370 63.59 -19.75 22.77
N HIS A 371 64.60 -19.40 23.55
CA HIS A 371 65.49 -18.27 23.25
C HIS A 371 66.30 -18.51 21.98
N ASN A 372 66.71 -19.77 21.75
CA ASN A 372 67.62 -20.15 20.68
C ASN A 372 66.94 -20.90 19.50
N ASN A 373 65.61 -21.09 19.51
CA ASN A 373 64.83 -21.79 18.47
C ASN A 373 65.27 -23.23 18.19
N ASN A 374 65.94 -23.90 19.14
CA ASN A 374 66.47 -25.26 18.96
C ASN A 374 65.49 -26.37 19.39
N ARG A 375 64.32 -25.99 19.94
CA ARG A 375 63.24 -26.86 20.46
C ARG A 375 63.62 -27.67 21.70
N ILE A 376 64.68 -27.29 22.39
CA ILE A 376 65.16 -27.89 23.64
C ILE A 376 65.17 -26.78 24.69
N LEU A 377 64.42 -26.97 25.77
CA LEU A 377 64.35 -25.97 26.83
C LEU A 377 65.53 -26.18 27.79
N GLU A 378 66.44 -25.20 27.84
CA GLU A 378 67.69 -25.27 28.58
C GLU A 378 67.61 -24.54 29.93
N SER A 379 68.48 -24.93 30.85
CA SER A 379 68.56 -24.28 32.17
C SER A 379 68.89 -22.78 32.02
N GLY A 380 68.10 -21.93 32.68
CA GLY A 380 68.28 -20.46 32.61
C GLY A 380 67.63 -19.77 31.41
N GLU A 381 66.98 -20.51 30.51
CA GLU A 381 66.41 -19.97 29.28
C GLU A 381 65.06 -19.26 29.48
N GLU A 382 64.83 -18.12 28.81
CA GLU A 382 63.49 -17.51 28.74
C GLU A 382 62.66 -18.21 27.66
N VAL A 383 61.51 -18.75 28.08
CA VAL A 383 60.58 -19.49 27.22
C VAL A 383 59.23 -18.79 27.15
N LYS A 384 58.63 -18.81 25.96
CA LYS A 384 57.33 -18.17 25.68
C LYS A 384 56.38 -19.19 25.07
N LEU A 385 55.33 -19.52 25.81
CA LEU A 385 54.21 -20.29 25.29
C LEU A 385 53.11 -19.33 24.83
N ILE A 386 52.90 -19.30 23.52
CA ILE A 386 51.90 -18.46 22.85
C ILE A 386 50.71 -19.35 22.51
N ILE A 387 49.54 -18.98 23.00
CA ILE A 387 48.29 -19.68 22.73
C ILE A 387 47.33 -18.69 22.10
N THR A 388 46.92 -18.98 20.87
CA THR A 388 45.93 -18.19 20.15
C THR A 388 44.64 -18.97 20.07
N VAL A 389 43.59 -18.43 20.69
CA VAL A 389 42.23 -18.97 20.65
C VAL A 389 41.42 -18.13 19.67
N GLU A 390 40.75 -18.80 18.74
CA GLU A 390 39.89 -18.20 17.72
C GLU A 390 38.47 -18.72 17.88
N ASN A 391 37.51 -17.79 17.90
CA ASN A 391 36.10 -18.13 17.83
C ASN A 391 35.65 -18.08 16.37
N LYS A 392 35.53 -19.25 15.73
CA LYS A 392 35.04 -19.41 14.35
C LYS A 392 33.51 -19.41 14.27
N GLY A 393 32.83 -19.40 15.41
CA GLY A 393 31.38 -19.38 15.49
C GLY A 393 30.85 -17.97 15.35
N GLU A 394 29.53 -17.89 15.27
CA GLU A 394 28.81 -16.63 15.17
C GLU A 394 28.46 -16.06 16.55
N GLY A 395 28.54 -16.86 17.63
CA GLY A 395 28.18 -16.42 19.00
C GLY A 395 29.36 -15.95 19.83
N VAL A 396 29.14 -15.19 20.90
CA VAL A 396 30.19 -14.82 21.87
C VAL A 396 30.54 -16.00 22.77
N ALA A 397 31.82 -16.39 22.82
CA ALA A 397 32.32 -17.36 23.80
C ALA A 397 32.60 -16.65 25.12
N ARG A 398 31.98 -17.07 26.22
CA ARG A 398 32.05 -16.35 27.50
C ARG A 398 32.99 -17.03 28.49
N GLY A 399 33.75 -16.22 29.22
CA GLY A 399 34.62 -16.70 30.30
C GLY A 399 35.64 -17.74 29.85
N VAL A 400 36.28 -17.55 28.70
CA VAL A 400 37.24 -18.52 28.14
C VAL A 400 38.49 -18.59 29.03
N VAL A 401 38.89 -19.80 29.41
CA VAL A 401 40.05 -20.08 30.26
C VAL A 401 40.97 -21.08 29.57
N VAL A 402 42.28 -20.83 29.59
CA VAL A 402 43.28 -21.83 29.24
C VAL A 402 43.76 -22.52 30.49
N ALA A 403 43.72 -23.85 30.50
CA ALA A 403 44.27 -24.69 31.54
C ALA A 403 45.47 -25.48 31.03
N LEU A 404 46.56 -25.44 31.79
CA LEU A 404 47.80 -26.17 31.55
C LEU A 404 47.90 -27.33 32.54
N SER A 405 48.28 -28.51 32.05
CA SER A 405 48.56 -29.71 32.85
C SER A 405 49.71 -30.50 32.23
N GLY A 406 50.24 -31.52 32.91
CA GLY A 406 51.38 -32.30 32.42
C GLY A 406 52.54 -32.32 33.43
N THR A 407 53.77 -32.18 32.95
CA THR A 407 54.97 -32.20 33.79
C THR A 407 54.92 -31.07 34.83
N PRO A 408 55.01 -31.38 36.15
CA PRO A 408 54.81 -30.41 37.23
C PRO A 408 55.71 -29.17 37.14
N LEU A 409 56.97 -29.33 36.71
CA LEU A 409 57.89 -28.22 36.53
C LEU A 409 57.34 -27.17 35.56
N LEU A 410 56.89 -27.59 34.37
CA LEU A 410 56.37 -26.67 33.35
C LEU A 410 55.06 -26.02 33.76
N VAL A 411 54.18 -26.78 34.41
CA VAL A 411 52.90 -26.27 34.92
C VAL A 411 53.12 -25.23 36.02
N ASN A 412 54.06 -25.46 36.94
CA ASN A 412 54.41 -24.50 37.99
C ASN A 412 55.05 -23.23 37.43
N LEU A 413 55.85 -23.33 36.35
CA LEU A 413 56.50 -22.19 35.72
C LEU A 413 55.53 -21.30 34.95
N PHE A 414 54.64 -21.88 34.16
CA PHE A 414 53.67 -21.12 33.36
C PHE A 414 52.38 -20.79 34.13
N GLY A 415 52.09 -21.53 35.21
CA GLY A 415 50.84 -21.45 35.95
C GLY A 415 49.77 -22.39 35.40
N GLU A 416 48.87 -22.86 36.27
CA GLU A 416 47.89 -23.89 35.93
C GLU A 416 46.76 -23.37 35.03
N LYS A 417 46.30 -22.13 35.21
CA LYS A 417 45.14 -21.59 34.50
C LYS A 417 45.30 -20.10 34.24
N ARG A 418 44.75 -19.63 33.12
CA ARG A 418 44.65 -18.20 32.79
C ARG A 418 43.33 -17.88 32.13
N LEU A 419 42.62 -16.90 32.70
CA LEU A 419 41.41 -16.33 32.12
C LEU A 419 41.79 -15.46 30.91
N ILE A 420 41.20 -15.76 29.76
CA ILE A 420 41.23 -14.92 28.56
C ILE A 420 40.07 -13.91 28.61
N GLY A 421 38.92 -14.32 29.16
CA GLY A 421 37.68 -13.55 29.17
C GLY A 421 36.81 -13.89 27.97
N ASP A 422 35.89 -12.99 27.62
CA ASP A 422 34.96 -13.21 26.51
C ASP A 422 35.68 -13.04 25.16
N ILE A 423 35.34 -13.88 24.18
CA ILE A 423 35.84 -13.81 22.80
C ILE A 423 34.64 -13.65 21.87
N GLY A 424 34.54 -12.50 21.21
CA GLY A 424 33.47 -12.18 20.26
C GLY A 424 33.45 -13.11 19.05
N ALA A 425 32.38 -13.04 18.26
CA ALA A 425 32.25 -13.78 17.02
C ALA A 425 33.39 -13.43 16.06
N ARG A 426 33.99 -14.45 15.42
CA ARG A 426 35.14 -14.29 14.50
C ARG A 426 36.38 -13.62 15.13
N GLU A 427 36.41 -13.41 16.44
CA GLU A 427 37.53 -12.79 17.15
C GLU A 427 38.61 -13.83 17.47
N LYS A 428 39.87 -13.37 17.53
CA LYS A 428 41.01 -14.15 18.06
C LYS A 428 41.62 -13.41 19.23
N LYS A 429 41.94 -14.16 20.29
CA LYS A 429 42.74 -13.66 21.40
C LYS A 429 43.98 -14.50 21.60
N THR A 430 45.10 -13.82 21.77
CA THR A 430 46.39 -14.45 22.01
C THR A 430 46.82 -14.16 23.44
N ILE A 431 47.22 -15.20 24.15
CA ILE A 431 47.87 -15.10 25.46
C ILE A 431 49.28 -15.63 25.38
N VAL A 432 50.18 -14.97 26.09
CA VAL A 432 51.60 -15.34 26.16
C VAL A 432 51.93 -15.65 27.61
N PHE A 433 52.31 -16.89 27.88
CA PHE A 433 52.92 -17.30 29.13
C PHE A 433 54.43 -17.18 28.96
N LYS A 434 55.07 -16.38 29.82
CA LYS A 434 56.51 -16.22 29.84
C LYS A 434 57.04 -16.82 31.13
N ALA A 435 58.09 -17.61 31.02
CA ALA A 435 58.79 -18.15 32.17
C ALA A 435 60.29 -18.21 31.89
N VAL A 436 61.08 -18.29 32.95
CA VAL A 436 62.52 -18.60 32.87
C VAL A 436 62.70 -20.00 33.43
N ILE A 437 63.34 -20.88 32.66
CA ILE A 437 63.65 -22.24 33.11
C ILE A 437 64.64 -22.17 34.28
N PRO A 438 64.40 -22.85 35.41
CA PRO A 438 65.30 -22.82 36.56
C PRO A 438 66.71 -23.29 36.19
N ALA A 439 67.72 -22.78 36.92
CA ALA A 439 69.12 -23.18 36.73
C ALA A 439 69.40 -24.66 37.08
N ARG A 440 68.51 -25.30 37.86
CA ARG A 440 68.61 -26.72 38.24
C ARG A 440 67.36 -27.46 37.77
N ILE A 441 67.50 -28.22 36.69
CA ILE A 441 66.48 -29.13 36.16
C ILE A 441 67.12 -30.48 35.84
N SER A 442 66.30 -31.52 35.70
CA SER A 442 66.75 -32.80 35.15
C SER A 442 66.66 -32.79 33.63
N THR A 443 67.59 -33.48 32.96
CA THR A 443 67.48 -33.74 31.52
C THR A 443 66.44 -34.83 31.30
N GLU A 444 65.28 -34.48 30.75
CA GLU A 444 64.16 -35.40 30.57
C GLU A 444 63.22 -34.95 29.45
N THR A 445 62.36 -35.85 28.97
CA THR A 445 61.24 -35.45 28.11
C THR A 445 60.06 -35.01 28.98
N ALA A 446 59.60 -33.79 28.78
CA ALA A 446 58.44 -33.25 29.47
C ALA A 446 57.25 -33.11 28.52
N ASN A 447 56.05 -33.05 29.10
CA ASN A 447 54.83 -32.77 28.37
C ASN A 447 54.09 -31.59 28.97
N LEU A 448 53.43 -30.84 28.09
CA LEU A 448 52.51 -29.78 28.48
C LEU A 448 51.23 -29.96 27.69
N ARG A 449 50.16 -30.32 28.39
CA ARG A 449 48.81 -30.45 27.86
C ARG A 449 48.05 -29.15 28.08
N ILE A 450 47.52 -28.62 26.99
CA ILE A 450 46.76 -27.39 26.91
C ILE A 450 45.29 -27.75 26.64
N LEU A 451 44.42 -27.24 27.51
CA LEU A 451 42.97 -27.30 27.39
C LEU A 451 42.42 -25.88 27.34
N VAL A 452 41.45 -25.65 26.47
CA VAL A 452 40.67 -24.40 26.43
C VAL A 452 39.27 -24.74 26.91
N ASN A 453 38.79 -24.03 27.92
CA ASN A 453 37.44 -24.20 28.46
C ASN A 453 36.63 -22.92 28.28
N GLU A 454 35.37 -23.06 27.91
CA GLU A 454 34.39 -21.98 27.77
C GLU A 454 33.26 -22.17 28.79
N GLY A 455 32.77 -21.08 29.38
CA GLY A 455 31.87 -21.12 30.54
C GLY A 455 30.45 -21.62 30.24
N GLY A 456 29.98 -21.51 29.00
CA GLY A 456 28.69 -21.98 28.51
C GLY A 456 28.67 -23.43 27.99
N GLY A 457 29.80 -24.15 28.05
CA GLY A 457 29.89 -25.55 27.61
C GLY A 457 30.32 -25.76 26.16
N PHE A 458 30.73 -24.71 25.45
CA PHE A 458 31.18 -24.78 24.05
C PHE A 458 32.72 -24.86 23.93
N SER A 459 33.32 -25.67 24.79
CA SER A 459 34.78 -25.87 24.79
C SER A 459 35.22 -26.67 23.55
N PRO A 460 36.40 -26.39 22.95
CA PRO A 460 36.94 -27.23 21.89
C PRO A 460 37.01 -28.69 22.33
N ALA A 461 36.61 -29.61 21.44
CA ALA A 461 36.72 -31.04 21.70
C ALA A 461 38.19 -31.51 21.77
N GLU A 462 39.11 -30.75 21.16
CA GLU A 462 40.52 -31.09 21.09
C GLU A 462 41.33 -30.55 22.29
N ALA A 463 42.27 -31.36 22.76
CA ALA A 463 43.33 -30.93 23.66
C ALA A 463 44.67 -31.04 22.92
N LYS A 464 45.56 -30.08 23.08
CA LYS A 464 46.91 -30.14 22.48
C LYS A 464 47.92 -30.54 23.53
N THR A 465 48.78 -31.50 23.21
CA THR A 465 49.90 -31.87 24.08
C THR A 465 51.20 -31.59 23.37
N LEU A 466 51.98 -30.67 23.93
CA LEU A 466 53.35 -30.40 23.49
C LEU A 466 54.27 -31.38 24.21
N ARG A 467 55.17 -32.03 23.47
CA ARG A 467 56.28 -32.80 24.02
C ARG A 467 57.55 -32.00 23.78
N VAL A 468 58.32 -31.77 24.84
CA VAL A 468 59.53 -30.96 24.81
C VAL A 468 60.67 -31.72 25.49
N ALA A 469 61.89 -31.47 25.05
CA ALA A 469 63.07 -31.95 25.75
C ALA A 469 63.54 -30.86 26.71
N LEU A 470 63.75 -31.23 27.98
CA LEU A 470 64.45 -30.42 28.97
C LEU A 470 65.91 -30.86 28.99
N ARG A 471 66.83 -29.89 29.02
CA ARG A 471 68.27 -30.17 29.12
C ARG A 471 68.90 -29.37 30.24
N ALA A 472 69.47 -30.08 31.21
CA ALA A 472 70.39 -29.47 32.17
C ALA A 472 71.64 -29.02 31.41
N VAL A 473 71.99 -27.73 31.52
CA VAL A 473 73.28 -27.22 31.05
C VAL A 473 74.18 -27.23 32.28
N GLU A 474 75.26 -28.01 32.23
CA GLU A 474 76.31 -27.92 33.25
C GLU A 474 76.95 -26.53 33.12
N VAL A 475 76.85 -25.74 34.19
CA VAL A 475 77.51 -24.43 34.32
C VAL A 475 78.95 -24.62 34.73
#